data_AF-A0A9E6XAW3-F1
#
_entry.id   AF-A0A9E6XAW3-F1
#
_cell.length_a   1.000
_cell.length_b   1.000
_cell.length_c   1.000
_cell.angle_alpha   90.00
_cell.angle_beta   90.00
_cell.angle_gamma   90.00
#
_symmetry.space_group_name_H-M   'P 1'
#
loop_
_entity.id
_entity.type
_entity.pdbx_description
1 polymer ?
#
loop_
_entity_poly.entity_id
_entity_poly.type
_entity_poly.pdbx_seq_one_letter_code
_entity_poly.pdbx_strand_id
1 'polypeptide(L)'
;MSDLAIQSDMDVEEVLVTLWYADIEYVSEPTSRIRASDLNRALRACGQAGRGDRRKKTYWAERLGMDSGELERALAGLGYASSAYARTVPKGSQSRLERLASTMGAESPTAVDLRSAEADELPLASPLVWREIGQKKPMSYLTVDEVEAIHGALESDANEANDPIWPPGVKNHDSLASALTRPQTGNGVEPKYPTVEMAAAALVHSLVHNHPFHNGNKRTAVVSLLVFLDRHSVWLRDTVDKDALFKWMLEVTNHRILKKGYIYDQIADREVLEISDWIRKNSRSISRAERPITWRQLRSILTHDFECEIEPRTSGVVVRRPIEERGFLGRKKVRYRTFQFVPGGDGREIGPGTVKKLRHELHLDEAHEVDSVIFYGEERSADDFILQYRSLLRALAKV
;
A
#
# COMPACT_ATOMS: atom_id res chain seq x y z
N MET A 1 19.04 -6.62 -16.55
CA MET A 1 19.26 -5.69 -15.44
C MET A 1 20.12 -6.34 -14.36
N SER A 2 19.99 -7.64 -14.11
CA SER A 2 20.87 -8.40 -13.19
C SER A 2 22.38 -8.20 -13.38
N ASP A 3 22.87 -8.12 -14.62
CA ASP A 3 24.30 -7.85 -14.87
C ASP A 3 24.74 -6.46 -14.36
N LEU A 4 23.84 -5.48 -14.35
CA LEU A 4 24.11 -4.12 -13.87
C LEU A 4 24.15 -4.09 -12.32
N ALA A 5 23.28 -4.87 -11.67
CA ALA A 5 23.30 -5.07 -10.22
C ALA A 5 24.63 -5.70 -9.76
N ILE A 6 25.07 -6.78 -10.42
CA ILE A 6 26.36 -7.42 -10.13
C ILE A 6 27.53 -6.46 -10.34
N GLN A 7 27.50 -5.64 -11.40
CA GLN A 7 28.57 -4.69 -11.70
C GLN A 7 28.61 -3.49 -10.75
N SER A 8 27.48 -3.13 -10.16
CA SER A 8 27.36 -1.95 -9.31
C SER A 8 27.42 -2.26 -7.82
N ASP A 9 27.54 -3.54 -7.45
CA ASP A 9 27.46 -4.03 -6.06
C ASP A 9 26.17 -3.55 -5.35
N MET A 10 25.10 -3.46 -6.12
CA MET A 10 23.77 -3.00 -5.68
C MET A 10 22.80 -4.17 -5.71
N ASP A 11 21.81 -4.13 -4.82
CA ASP A 11 20.67 -5.03 -4.91
C ASP A 11 19.85 -4.76 -6.20
N VAL A 12 19.16 -5.78 -6.68
CA VAL A 12 18.30 -5.76 -7.85
C VAL A 12 17.15 -4.74 -7.70
N GLU A 13 16.55 -4.61 -6.51
CA GLU A 13 15.51 -3.61 -6.24
C GLU A 13 16.11 -2.20 -6.21
N GLU A 14 17.28 -2.04 -5.59
CA GLU A 14 18.03 -0.79 -5.58
C GLU A 14 18.39 -0.30 -7.00
N VAL A 15 18.83 -1.19 -7.88
CA VAL A 15 19.08 -0.88 -9.30
C VAL A 15 17.79 -0.53 -10.02
N LEU A 16 16.70 -1.26 -9.79
CA LEU A 16 15.41 -0.98 -10.41
C LEU A 16 14.94 0.44 -10.09
N VAL A 17 14.99 0.80 -8.80
CA VAL A 17 14.64 2.12 -8.28
C VAL A 17 15.56 3.20 -8.89
N THR A 18 16.87 2.93 -8.96
CA THR A 18 17.86 3.83 -9.55
C THR A 18 17.63 4.08 -11.04
N LEU A 19 17.25 3.04 -11.80
CA LEU A 19 16.93 3.16 -13.23
C LEU A 19 15.64 3.95 -13.45
N TRP A 20 14.64 3.80 -12.58
CA TRP A 20 13.42 4.60 -12.62
C TRP A 20 13.69 6.08 -12.33
N TYR A 21 14.57 6.40 -11.38
CA TYR A 21 15.02 7.78 -11.15
C TYR A 21 15.76 8.40 -12.35
N ALA A 22 16.27 7.55 -13.26
CA ALA A 22 16.92 7.97 -14.50
C ALA A 22 15.98 7.98 -15.72
N ASP A 23 14.65 7.98 -15.51
CA ASP A 23 13.60 7.92 -16.54
C ASP A 23 13.63 6.63 -17.41
N ILE A 24 14.11 5.52 -16.87
CA ILE A 24 14.14 4.21 -17.54
C ILE A 24 13.07 3.28 -16.94
N GLU A 25 11.80 3.65 -17.14
CA GLU A 25 10.65 3.04 -16.44
C GLU A 25 10.16 1.70 -17.02
N TYR A 26 10.59 1.31 -18.23
CA TYR A 26 10.17 0.04 -18.86
C TYR A 26 10.91 -1.20 -18.31
N VAL A 27 11.88 -0.99 -17.42
CA VAL A 27 12.63 -2.07 -16.76
C VAL A 27 11.89 -2.36 -15.45
N SER A 28 11.14 -3.45 -15.42
CA SER A 28 10.27 -3.81 -14.28
C SER A 28 10.65 -5.14 -13.61
N GLU A 29 11.56 -5.90 -14.22
CA GLU A 29 11.95 -7.23 -13.76
C GLU A 29 13.48 -7.43 -13.86
N PRO A 30 14.10 -8.32 -13.06
CA PRO A 30 15.54 -8.58 -13.10
C PRO A 30 16.07 -8.98 -14.49
N THR A 31 15.26 -9.75 -15.21
CA THR A 31 15.50 -10.25 -16.57
C THR A 31 15.31 -9.20 -17.65
N SER A 32 14.74 -8.03 -17.32
CA SER A 32 14.46 -6.96 -18.28
C SER A 32 15.75 -6.46 -18.93
N ARG A 33 15.67 -6.28 -20.25
CA ARG A 33 16.78 -5.75 -21.06
C ARG A 33 16.68 -4.24 -21.18
N ILE A 34 17.77 -3.55 -20.85
CA ILE A 34 17.91 -2.11 -21.05
C ILE A 34 18.19 -1.86 -22.54
N ARG A 35 17.44 -0.94 -23.17
CA ARG A 35 17.62 -0.54 -24.56
C ARG A 35 19.01 0.06 -24.75
N ALA A 36 19.59 -0.13 -25.93
CA ALA A 36 20.92 0.38 -26.25
C ALA A 36 21.01 1.93 -26.13
N SER A 37 19.91 2.65 -26.39
CA SER A 37 19.83 4.11 -26.23
C SER A 37 19.98 4.57 -24.78
N ASP A 38 19.55 3.74 -23.82
CA ASP A 38 19.42 4.13 -22.41
C ASP A 38 20.54 3.53 -21.56
N LEU A 39 21.35 2.63 -22.12
CA LEU A 39 22.40 1.90 -21.43
C LEU A 39 23.43 2.80 -20.73
N ASN A 40 23.85 3.90 -21.36
CA ASN A 40 24.81 4.83 -20.74
C ASN A 40 24.19 5.63 -19.60
N ARG A 41 22.89 5.94 -19.71
CA ARG A 41 22.15 6.62 -18.65
C ARG A 41 21.95 5.69 -17.46
N ALA A 42 21.59 4.43 -17.72
CA ALA A 42 21.50 3.37 -16.74
C ALA A 42 22.81 3.14 -15.98
N LEU A 43 23.93 2.99 -16.70
CA LEU A 43 25.27 2.81 -16.10
C LEU A 43 25.60 3.98 -15.16
N ARG A 44 25.42 5.21 -15.64
CA ARG A 44 25.71 6.42 -14.87
C ARG A 44 24.85 6.57 -13.63
N ALA A 45 23.56 6.23 -13.72
CA ALA A 45 22.64 6.26 -12.59
C ALA A 45 23.09 5.28 -11.49
N CYS A 46 23.58 4.10 -11.86
CA CYS A 46 24.12 3.09 -10.94
C CYS A 46 25.61 3.32 -10.58
N GLY A 47 26.13 4.54 -10.74
CA GLY A 47 27.51 4.88 -10.39
C GLY A 47 28.59 4.21 -11.25
N GLN A 48 28.22 3.64 -12.39
CA GLN A 48 29.13 3.01 -13.34
C GLN A 48 29.52 3.96 -14.48
N ALA A 49 30.74 3.78 -14.98
CA ALA A 49 31.19 4.48 -16.18
C ALA A 49 30.36 4.07 -17.41
N GLY A 50 29.94 5.03 -18.22
CA GLY A 50 29.25 4.75 -19.48
C GLY A 50 30.13 4.00 -20.49
N ARG A 51 29.51 3.29 -21.44
CA ARG A 51 30.22 2.65 -22.55
C ARG A 51 31.06 3.68 -23.30
N GLY A 52 32.38 3.47 -23.28
CA GLY A 52 33.35 4.31 -23.99
C GLY A 52 33.92 5.48 -23.17
N ASP A 53 33.41 5.75 -21.97
CA ASP A 53 33.92 6.85 -21.14
C ASP A 53 35.37 6.60 -20.69
N ARG A 54 35.73 5.35 -20.38
CA ARG A 54 37.11 4.94 -20.08
C ARG A 54 38.11 5.19 -21.22
N ARG A 55 37.63 5.51 -22.44
CA ARG A 55 38.48 5.91 -23.57
C ARG A 55 38.80 7.39 -23.58
N LYS A 56 38.01 8.23 -22.91
CA LYS A 56 38.15 9.69 -22.93
C LYS A 56 39.16 10.16 -21.89
N LYS A 57 39.95 11.19 -22.19
CA LYS A 57 40.84 11.82 -21.20
C LYS A 57 40.07 12.50 -20.08
N THR A 58 38.94 13.14 -20.41
CA THR A 58 38.11 13.88 -19.44
C THR A 58 37.65 13.02 -18.27
N TYR A 59 37.22 11.79 -18.55
CA TYR A 59 36.84 10.82 -17.51
C TYR A 59 37.97 10.53 -16.51
N TRP A 60 39.20 10.38 -17.00
CA TRP A 60 40.35 10.06 -16.15
C TRP A 60 40.91 11.28 -15.41
N ALA A 61 40.87 12.46 -16.04
CA ALA A 61 41.17 13.72 -15.39
C ALA A 61 40.24 13.96 -14.20
N GLU A 62 38.94 13.83 -14.44
CA GLU A 62 37.90 13.97 -13.41
C GLU A 62 38.05 12.91 -12.30
N ARG A 63 38.16 11.64 -12.67
CA ARG A 63 38.31 10.53 -11.72
C ARG A 63 39.52 10.70 -10.80
N LEU A 64 40.65 11.12 -11.36
CA LEU A 64 41.91 11.25 -10.62
C LEU A 64 42.06 12.63 -9.95
N GLY A 65 41.11 13.54 -10.13
CA GLY A 65 41.21 14.93 -9.66
C GLY A 65 42.39 15.69 -10.28
N MET A 66 42.73 15.38 -11.54
CA MET A 66 43.88 15.93 -12.26
C MET A 66 43.44 16.90 -13.35
N ASP A 67 44.22 17.95 -13.57
CA ASP A 67 44.09 18.77 -14.77
C ASP A 67 44.64 18.04 -16.03
N SER A 68 44.45 18.65 -17.21
CA SER A 68 44.89 18.04 -18.48
C SER A 68 46.40 17.83 -18.56
N GLY A 69 47.21 18.70 -17.96
CA GLY A 69 48.67 18.60 -17.96
C GLY A 69 49.18 17.58 -16.94
N GLU A 70 48.54 17.48 -15.78
CA GLU A 70 48.77 16.47 -14.75
C GLU A 70 48.46 15.06 -15.26
N LEU A 71 47.32 14.89 -15.93
CA LEU A 71 46.96 13.62 -16.55
C LEU A 71 47.98 13.20 -17.63
N GLU A 72 48.52 14.16 -18.38
CA GLU A 72 49.55 13.88 -19.40
C GLU A 72 50.88 13.48 -18.78
N ARG A 73 51.30 14.13 -17.70
CA ARG A 73 52.47 13.72 -16.93
C ARG A 73 52.28 12.34 -16.32
N ALA A 74 51.09 12.03 -15.80
CA ALA A 74 50.76 10.71 -15.29
C ALA A 74 50.81 9.63 -16.39
N LEU A 75 50.23 9.91 -17.57
CA LEU A 75 50.30 9.01 -18.72
C LEU A 75 51.74 8.78 -19.21
N ALA A 76 52.56 9.84 -19.25
CA ALA A 76 53.97 9.76 -19.60
C ALA A 76 54.77 8.93 -18.57
N GLY A 77 54.52 9.13 -17.27
CA GLY A 77 55.11 8.33 -16.19
C GLY A 77 54.70 6.85 -16.26
N LEU A 78 53.52 6.55 -16.79
CA LEU A 78 53.05 5.19 -17.07
C LEU A 78 53.59 4.61 -18.40
N GLY A 79 54.41 5.35 -19.13
CA GLY A 79 55.06 4.93 -20.38
C GLY A 79 54.23 5.12 -21.65
N TYR A 80 53.23 6.00 -21.64
CA TYR A 80 52.39 6.28 -22.80
C TYR A 80 52.57 7.71 -23.31
N ALA A 81 52.81 7.85 -24.62
CA ALA A 81 52.79 9.14 -25.29
C ALA A 81 51.33 9.55 -25.59
N SER A 82 50.94 10.75 -25.17
CA SER A 82 49.64 11.34 -25.47
C SER A 82 49.82 12.79 -25.91
N SER A 83 49.11 13.20 -26.96
CA SER A 83 49.13 14.60 -27.44
C SER A 83 48.16 15.46 -26.64
N ALA A 84 48.54 16.70 -26.34
CA ALA A 84 47.70 17.75 -25.72
C ALA A 84 46.29 17.86 -26.35
N TYR A 85 46.20 17.63 -27.65
CA TYR A 85 44.94 17.77 -28.41
C TYR A 85 44.13 16.47 -28.49
N ALA A 86 44.68 15.34 -28.06
CA ALA A 86 43.99 14.06 -28.13
C ALA A 86 42.87 13.98 -27.09
N ARG A 87 41.63 13.73 -27.54
CA ARG A 87 40.46 13.59 -26.65
C ARG A 87 40.39 12.23 -25.94
N THR A 88 41.17 11.25 -26.38
CA THR A 88 41.16 9.88 -25.86
C THR A 88 42.49 9.48 -25.27
N VAL A 89 42.45 8.58 -24.28
CA VAL A 89 43.66 7.97 -23.72
C VAL A 89 44.28 6.97 -24.70
N PRO A 90 45.61 6.80 -24.68
CA PRO A 90 46.30 5.83 -25.53
C PRO A 90 45.77 4.40 -25.37
N LYS A 91 45.80 3.61 -26.44
CA LYS A 91 45.34 2.21 -26.40
C LYS A 91 46.18 1.42 -25.39
N GLY A 92 45.52 0.71 -24.48
CA GLY A 92 46.18 -0.10 -23.44
C GLY A 92 46.54 0.64 -22.15
N SER A 93 46.36 1.96 -22.06
CA SER A 93 46.66 2.71 -20.82
C SER A 93 45.59 2.57 -19.74
N GLN A 94 44.37 2.18 -20.10
CA GLN A 94 43.20 2.11 -19.21
C GLN A 94 43.44 1.25 -17.97
N SER A 95 44.04 0.06 -18.12
CA SER A 95 44.30 -0.83 -16.99
C SER A 95 45.35 -0.28 -16.03
N ARG A 96 46.30 0.53 -16.52
CA ARG A 96 47.31 1.18 -15.66
C ARG A 96 46.73 2.39 -14.95
N LEU A 97 45.88 3.16 -15.62
CA LEU A 97 45.12 4.26 -15.01
C LEU A 97 44.14 3.74 -13.95
N GLU A 98 43.52 2.58 -14.16
CA GLU A 98 42.65 1.96 -13.17
C GLU A 98 43.44 1.59 -11.89
N ARG A 99 44.62 1.00 -12.03
CA ARG A 99 45.50 0.71 -10.88
C ARG A 99 45.93 1.97 -10.15
N LEU A 100 46.23 3.04 -10.90
CA LEU A 100 46.57 4.34 -10.33
C LEU A 100 45.38 4.89 -9.52
N ALA A 101 44.17 4.86 -10.09
CA ALA A 101 42.95 5.28 -9.41
C ALA A 101 42.70 4.48 -8.12
N SER A 102 42.83 3.14 -8.17
CA SER A 102 42.69 2.29 -6.98
C SER A 102 43.73 2.60 -5.90
N THR A 103 44.97 2.90 -6.28
CA THR A 103 46.04 3.25 -5.34
C THR A 103 45.77 4.59 -4.66
N MET A 104 45.12 5.51 -5.38
CA MET A 104 44.76 6.85 -4.88
C MET A 104 43.41 6.86 -4.12
N GLY A 105 42.69 5.74 -4.05
CA GLY A 105 41.34 5.70 -3.50
C GLY A 105 40.32 6.49 -4.34
N ALA A 106 40.60 6.69 -5.62
CA ALA A 106 39.77 7.48 -6.53
C ALA A 106 38.54 6.68 -7.00
N GLU A 107 37.36 7.04 -6.50
CA GLU A 107 36.08 6.48 -6.91
C GLU A 107 35.75 6.81 -8.37
N SER A 108 34.92 5.98 -9.03
CA SER A 108 34.49 6.31 -10.40
C SER A 108 33.67 7.60 -10.37
N PRO A 109 33.80 8.50 -11.37
CA PRO A 109 32.93 9.65 -11.50
C PRO A 109 31.48 9.17 -11.58
N THR A 110 30.79 9.26 -10.45
CA THR A 110 29.36 9.05 -10.36
C THR A 110 28.70 10.19 -11.11
N ALA A 111 27.58 9.94 -11.78
CA ALA A 111 26.77 11.02 -12.33
C ALA A 111 26.02 11.76 -11.22
N VAL A 112 26.73 12.28 -10.22
CA VAL A 112 26.20 13.32 -9.34
C VAL A 112 26.20 14.67 -10.08
N ASP A 113 26.93 14.81 -11.19
CA ASP A 113 27.06 16.10 -11.89
C ASP A 113 26.48 16.12 -13.33
N LEU A 114 25.26 15.62 -13.51
CA LEU A 114 24.41 15.95 -14.68
C LEU A 114 23.31 16.98 -14.34
N ARG A 115 23.43 17.69 -13.21
CA ARG A 115 22.51 18.77 -12.81
C ARG A 115 23.15 20.17 -12.75
N SER A 116 24.18 20.41 -13.55
CA SER A 116 24.78 21.74 -13.71
C SER A 116 24.50 22.38 -15.08
N ALA A 117 23.43 21.96 -15.77
CA ALA A 117 22.81 22.73 -16.84
C ALA A 117 21.47 23.27 -16.31
N GLU A 118 21.50 24.49 -15.78
CA GLU A 118 20.34 25.34 -15.46
C GLU A 118 19.18 24.58 -14.81
N ALA A 119 19.36 24.18 -13.55
CA ALA A 119 18.23 23.79 -12.72
C ALA A 119 17.35 25.04 -12.55
N ASP A 120 16.24 25.11 -13.28
CA ASP A 120 15.13 25.96 -12.87
C ASP A 120 14.87 25.64 -11.40
N GLU A 121 15.13 26.59 -10.49
CA GLU A 121 14.83 26.42 -9.08
C GLU A 121 13.32 26.16 -8.97
N LEU A 122 12.96 24.92 -8.65
CA LEU A 122 11.56 24.57 -8.49
C LEU A 122 10.98 25.44 -7.36
N PRO A 123 9.84 26.10 -7.58
CA PRO A 123 9.27 26.96 -6.56
C PRO A 123 8.88 26.14 -5.32
N LEU A 124 9.02 26.75 -4.15
CA LEU A 124 8.48 26.18 -2.92
C LEU A 124 6.95 26.10 -3.04
N ALA A 125 6.38 24.97 -2.63
CA ALA A 125 4.94 24.83 -2.54
C ALA A 125 4.34 25.85 -1.56
N SER A 126 3.10 26.25 -1.79
CA SER A 126 2.35 27.08 -0.84
C SER A 126 2.36 26.45 0.56
N PRO A 127 2.37 27.28 1.63
CA PRO A 127 2.37 26.79 3.01
C PRO A 127 1.29 25.74 3.26
N LEU A 128 1.62 24.73 4.07
CA LEU A 128 0.68 23.68 4.45
C LEU A 128 -0.50 24.29 5.20
N VAL A 129 -1.71 24.04 4.70
CA VAL A 129 -2.96 24.40 5.39
C VAL A 129 -3.62 23.13 5.87
N TRP A 130 -3.68 22.96 7.19
CA TRP A 130 -4.46 21.87 7.80
C TRP A 130 -5.95 22.09 7.53
N ARG A 131 -6.61 21.04 7.04
CA ARG A 131 -8.04 21.03 6.74
C ARG A 131 -8.66 19.79 7.33
N GLU A 132 -9.86 19.91 7.86
CA GLU A 132 -10.65 18.75 8.27
C GLU A 132 -11.25 18.09 7.03
N ILE A 133 -10.86 16.83 6.76
CA ILE A 133 -11.24 16.11 5.54
C ILE A 133 -12.00 14.86 5.93
N GLY A 134 -13.30 14.80 5.64
CA GLY A 134 -14.12 13.62 5.89
C GLY A 134 -15.05 13.76 7.08
N GLN A 135 -15.38 12.64 7.72
CA GLN A 135 -16.46 12.51 8.67
C GLN A 135 -15.94 12.35 10.10
N LYS A 136 -16.43 13.19 11.01
CA LYS A 136 -16.22 13.03 12.44
C LYS A 136 -17.15 11.93 12.97
N LYS A 137 -16.58 10.80 13.36
CA LYS A 137 -17.26 9.69 14.03
C LYS A 137 -16.45 9.27 15.25
N PRO A 138 -17.04 8.64 16.28
CA PRO A 138 -16.27 7.93 17.29
C PRO A 138 -15.33 6.93 16.61
N MET A 139 -14.04 7.01 16.93
CA MET A 139 -13.01 6.20 16.29
C MET A 139 -12.58 5.04 17.19
N SER A 140 -12.62 3.83 16.64
CA SER A 140 -12.01 2.63 17.21
C SER A 140 -10.82 2.25 16.33
N TYR A 141 -9.61 2.30 16.89
CA TYR A 141 -8.37 2.09 16.15
C TYR A 141 -7.98 0.61 16.08
N LEU A 142 -7.25 0.23 15.04
CA LEU A 142 -6.67 -1.11 14.94
C LEU A 142 -5.51 -1.27 15.93
N THR A 143 -5.51 -2.40 16.63
CA THR A 143 -4.45 -2.81 17.57
C THR A 143 -3.32 -3.52 16.85
N VAL A 144 -2.17 -3.68 17.53
CA VAL A 144 -1.02 -4.43 17.01
C VAL A 144 -1.44 -5.86 16.67
N ASP A 145 -2.11 -6.53 17.60
CA ASP A 145 -2.57 -7.92 17.44
C ASP A 145 -3.53 -8.08 16.24
N GLU A 146 -4.43 -7.12 16.02
CA GLU A 146 -5.33 -7.14 14.85
C GLU A 146 -4.58 -7.00 13.53
N VAL A 147 -3.56 -6.13 13.47
CA VAL A 147 -2.78 -5.93 12.24
C VAL A 147 -1.81 -7.07 11.99
N GLU A 148 -1.26 -7.68 13.04
CA GLU A 148 -0.51 -8.93 12.95
C GLU A 148 -1.42 -10.08 12.48
N ALA A 149 -2.66 -10.17 12.96
CA ALA A 149 -3.64 -11.15 12.48
C ALA A 149 -4.01 -10.94 11.01
N ILE A 150 -4.19 -9.68 10.56
CA ILE A 150 -4.36 -9.34 9.15
C ILE A 150 -3.15 -9.82 8.33
N HIS A 151 -1.94 -9.59 8.83
CA HIS A 151 -0.72 -10.03 8.16
C HIS A 151 -0.63 -11.55 8.08
N GLY A 152 -0.90 -12.26 9.17
CA GLY A 152 -0.93 -13.73 9.21
C GLY A 152 -1.98 -14.33 8.26
N ALA A 153 -3.15 -13.71 8.15
CA ALA A 153 -4.16 -14.11 7.17
C ALA A 153 -3.68 -13.93 5.72
N LEU A 154 -2.97 -12.83 5.44
CA LEU A 154 -2.33 -12.60 4.14
C LEU A 154 -1.23 -13.63 3.85
N GLU A 155 -0.43 -14.00 4.84
CA GLU A 155 0.59 -15.05 4.71
C GLU A 155 -0.04 -16.41 4.36
N SER A 156 -1.12 -16.77 5.05
CA SER A 156 -1.86 -18.03 4.81
C SER A 156 -2.44 -18.06 3.39
N ASP A 157 -3.16 -17.02 2.96
CA ASP A 157 -3.74 -16.93 1.61
C ASP A 157 -2.66 -16.96 0.52
N ALA A 158 -1.55 -16.27 0.74
CA ALA A 158 -0.42 -16.22 -0.17
C ALA A 158 0.29 -17.57 -0.31
N ASN A 159 0.44 -18.31 0.80
CA ASN A 159 1.00 -19.65 0.79
C ASN A 159 0.09 -20.65 0.06
N GLU A 160 -1.22 -20.61 0.30
CA GLU A 160 -2.21 -21.40 -0.46
C GLU A 160 -2.20 -21.08 -1.96
N ALA A 161 -1.91 -19.84 -2.31
CA ALA A 161 -1.79 -19.37 -3.68
C ALA A 161 -0.44 -19.70 -4.36
N ASN A 162 0.49 -20.37 -3.66
CA ASN A 162 1.84 -20.67 -4.13
C ASN A 162 2.66 -19.40 -4.50
N ASP A 163 2.43 -18.30 -3.77
CA ASP A 163 3.09 -16.99 -3.89
C ASP A 163 3.42 -16.44 -2.48
N PRO A 164 4.26 -17.14 -1.69
CA PRO A 164 4.39 -16.90 -0.25
C PRO A 164 4.97 -15.51 0.06
N ILE A 165 4.49 -14.91 1.15
CA ILE A 165 5.13 -13.73 1.74
C ILE A 165 6.39 -14.20 2.45
N TRP A 166 7.55 -13.88 1.87
CA TRP A 166 8.84 -14.26 2.43
C TRP A 166 9.83 -13.09 2.45
N PRO A 167 10.56 -12.87 3.56
CA PRO A 167 10.38 -13.51 4.86
C PRO A 167 9.04 -13.13 5.52
N PRO A 168 8.41 -14.03 6.29
CA PRO A 168 7.15 -13.77 6.99
C PRO A 168 7.38 -12.97 8.27
N GLY A 169 6.30 -12.42 8.81
CA GLY A 169 6.24 -11.85 10.14
C GLY A 169 6.74 -10.42 10.27
N VAL A 170 6.65 -9.95 11.52
CA VAL A 170 7.04 -8.59 11.93
C VAL A 170 8.57 -8.46 11.91
N LYS A 171 9.07 -7.47 11.17
CA LYS A 171 10.49 -7.08 11.16
C LYS A 171 10.85 -6.27 12.39
N ASN A 172 9.97 -5.35 12.79
CA ASN A 172 10.18 -4.48 13.95
C ASN A 172 8.83 -4.09 14.60
N HIS A 173 8.59 -4.56 15.82
CA HIS A 173 7.37 -4.26 16.58
C HIS A 173 7.28 -2.77 16.98
N ASP A 174 8.40 -2.08 17.22
CA ASP A 174 8.38 -0.64 17.53
C ASP A 174 7.94 0.17 16.30
N SER A 175 8.37 -0.22 15.09
CA SER A 175 7.91 0.38 13.84
C SER A 175 6.41 0.15 13.62
N LEU A 176 5.91 -1.04 13.98
CA LEU A 176 4.49 -1.39 13.89
C LEU A 176 3.66 -0.57 14.88
N ALA A 177 4.04 -0.57 16.15
CA ALA A 177 3.40 0.24 17.18
C ALA A 177 3.42 1.73 16.81
N SER A 178 4.55 2.25 16.33
CA SER A 178 4.67 3.62 15.83
C SER A 178 3.68 3.91 14.69
N ALA A 179 3.50 2.97 13.75
CA ALA A 179 2.53 3.13 12.68
C ALA A 179 1.09 3.22 13.21
N LEU A 180 0.72 2.34 14.14
CA LEU A 180 -0.64 2.29 14.68
C LEU A 180 -0.96 3.42 15.68
N THR A 181 0.05 4.03 16.29
CA THR A 181 -0.13 5.22 17.13
C THR A 181 -0.29 6.51 16.30
N ARG A 182 0.22 6.58 15.07
CA ARG A 182 0.13 7.78 14.23
C ARG A 182 -1.30 8.31 14.06
N PRO A 183 -2.32 7.50 13.71
CA PRO A 183 -3.72 7.95 13.62
C PRO A 183 -4.29 8.56 14.91
N GLN A 184 -3.68 8.25 16.06
CA GLN A 184 -4.10 8.68 17.40
C GLN A 184 -3.36 9.94 17.87
N THR A 185 -2.41 10.45 17.09
CA THR A 185 -1.63 11.63 17.47
C THR A 185 -2.51 12.88 17.60
N GLY A 186 -2.14 13.76 18.52
CA GLY A 186 -2.86 15.00 18.82
C GLY A 186 -2.08 15.86 19.81
N ASN A 187 -2.64 17.03 20.15
CA ASN A 187 -2.03 17.97 21.10
C ASN A 187 -2.60 17.84 22.52
N GLY A 188 -3.29 16.72 22.81
CA GLY A 188 -3.93 16.44 24.10
C GLY A 188 -5.33 17.06 24.27
N VAL A 189 -5.70 18.03 23.44
CA VAL A 189 -7.04 18.65 23.43
C VAL A 189 -7.82 18.22 22.19
N GLU A 190 -7.16 18.23 21.04
CA GLU A 190 -7.74 17.87 19.75
C GLU A 190 -6.89 16.81 19.04
N PRO A 191 -7.52 15.80 18.43
CA PRO A 191 -6.82 14.84 17.58
C PRO A 191 -6.29 15.54 16.32
N LYS A 192 -5.06 15.21 15.92
CA LYS A 192 -4.45 15.69 14.66
C LYS A 192 -5.23 15.20 13.44
N TYR A 193 -5.82 14.01 13.55
CA TYR A 193 -6.64 13.37 12.52
C TYR A 193 -8.07 13.19 13.03
N PRO A 194 -8.91 14.26 13.02
CA PRO A 194 -10.22 14.26 13.68
C PRO A 194 -11.33 13.49 12.95
N THR A 195 -11.06 12.99 11.74
CA THR A 195 -12.03 12.28 10.89
C THR A 195 -11.56 10.87 10.58
N VAL A 196 -12.50 9.99 10.24
CA VAL A 196 -12.22 8.60 9.85
C VAL A 196 -11.25 8.55 8.67
N GLU A 197 -11.47 9.37 7.65
CA GLU A 197 -10.66 9.40 6.43
C GLU A 197 -9.24 9.89 6.70
N MET A 198 -9.06 10.86 7.60
CA MET A 198 -7.73 11.33 8.00
C MET A 198 -6.98 10.30 8.85
N ALA A 199 -7.67 9.64 9.78
CA ALA A 199 -7.08 8.58 10.58
C ALA A 199 -6.69 7.36 9.72
N ALA A 200 -7.55 6.98 8.78
CA ALA A 200 -7.28 5.92 7.80
C ALA A 200 -6.09 6.26 6.89
N ALA A 201 -5.99 7.52 6.44
CA ALA A 201 -4.88 7.99 5.64
C ALA A 201 -3.55 7.94 6.40
N ALA A 202 -3.54 8.40 7.65
CA ALA A 202 -2.38 8.33 8.52
C ALA A 202 -1.93 6.88 8.76
N LEU A 203 -2.89 5.97 8.98
CA LEU A 203 -2.65 4.54 9.17
C LEU A 203 -1.95 3.94 7.96
N VAL A 204 -2.54 4.07 6.77
CA VAL A 204 -1.98 3.52 5.52
C VAL A 204 -0.59 4.08 5.25
N HIS A 205 -0.44 5.40 5.30
CA HIS A 205 0.87 6.02 5.08
C HIS A 205 1.90 5.45 6.04
N SER A 206 1.59 5.33 7.33
CA SER A 206 2.57 4.81 8.29
C SER A 206 2.89 3.33 8.10
N LEU A 207 1.90 2.47 7.81
CA LEU A 207 2.14 1.05 7.58
C LEU A 207 3.01 0.79 6.35
N VAL A 208 2.87 1.64 5.33
CA VAL A 208 3.64 1.53 4.09
C VAL A 208 5.08 1.98 4.31
N HIS A 209 5.28 3.15 4.93
CA HIS A 209 6.59 3.81 4.99
C HIS A 209 7.42 3.46 6.24
N ASN A 210 6.80 2.96 7.31
CA ASN A 210 7.55 2.47 8.47
C ASN A 210 8.12 1.06 8.26
N HIS A 211 7.64 0.34 7.23
CA HIS A 211 8.03 -1.04 6.90
C HIS A 211 8.10 -1.99 8.12
N PRO A 212 7.00 -2.13 8.89
CA PRO A 212 7.00 -2.93 10.11
C PRO A 212 7.17 -4.43 9.87
N PHE A 213 6.81 -4.95 8.69
CA PHE A 213 6.91 -6.37 8.33
C PHE A 213 8.10 -6.63 7.41
N HIS A 214 8.61 -7.86 7.41
CA HIS A 214 9.71 -8.27 6.52
C HIS A 214 9.32 -8.15 5.05
N ASN A 215 8.10 -8.57 4.71
CA ASN A 215 7.50 -8.42 3.40
C ASN A 215 5.99 -8.18 3.57
N GLY A 216 5.25 -7.87 2.51
CA GLY A 216 3.80 -7.73 2.56
C GLY A 216 3.29 -6.41 3.16
N ASN A 217 4.15 -5.42 3.41
CA ASN A 217 3.76 -4.11 3.96
C ASN A 217 2.63 -3.43 3.15
N LYS A 218 2.77 -3.37 1.82
CA LYS A 218 1.76 -2.79 0.90
C LYS A 218 0.41 -3.51 1.00
N ARG A 219 0.44 -4.85 0.99
CA ARG A 219 -0.77 -5.70 1.09
C ARG A 219 -1.46 -5.52 2.44
N THR A 220 -0.68 -5.51 3.52
CA THR A 220 -1.16 -5.33 4.89
C THR A 220 -1.77 -3.94 5.07
N ALA A 221 -1.16 -2.89 4.51
CA ALA A 221 -1.70 -1.54 4.53
C ALA A 221 -3.05 -1.44 3.81
N VAL A 222 -3.20 -2.08 2.63
CA VAL A 222 -4.49 -2.09 1.91
C VAL A 222 -5.57 -2.82 2.69
N VAL A 223 -5.29 -4.00 3.24
CA VAL A 223 -6.31 -4.73 4.02
C VAL A 223 -6.66 -3.97 5.30
N SER A 224 -5.66 -3.40 5.98
CA SER A 224 -5.86 -2.58 7.18
C SER A 224 -6.72 -1.33 6.87
N LEU A 225 -6.52 -0.69 5.71
CA LEU A 225 -7.38 0.41 5.25
C LEU A 225 -8.83 -0.05 5.13
N LEU A 226 -9.07 -1.16 4.45
CA LEU A 226 -10.41 -1.66 4.17
C LEU A 226 -11.14 -2.06 5.46
N VAL A 227 -10.47 -2.76 6.36
CA VAL A 227 -10.99 -3.12 7.69
C VAL A 227 -11.29 -1.85 8.50
N PHE A 228 -10.35 -0.90 8.56
CA PHE A 228 -10.55 0.34 9.30
C PHE A 228 -11.72 1.16 8.77
N LEU A 229 -11.91 1.25 7.45
CA LEU A 229 -13.07 1.96 6.88
C LEU A 229 -14.39 1.21 7.20
N ASP A 230 -14.42 -0.11 7.07
CA ASP A 230 -15.60 -0.96 7.36
C ASP A 230 -16.05 -0.84 8.82
N ARG A 231 -15.08 -0.86 9.76
CA ARG A 231 -15.26 -0.59 11.21
C ARG A 231 -16.01 0.71 11.47
N HIS A 232 -15.73 1.73 10.67
CA HIS A 232 -16.36 3.06 10.81
C HIS A 232 -17.55 3.28 9.86
N SER A 233 -18.10 2.20 9.27
CA SER A 233 -19.24 2.25 8.33
C SER A 233 -18.99 3.19 7.14
N VAL A 234 -17.75 3.20 6.65
CA VAL A 234 -17.32 3.88 5.43
C VAL A 234 -16.84 2.81 4.47
N TRP A 235 -17.33 2.78 3.23
CA TRP A 235 -16.79 1.86 2.21
C TRP A 235 -16.27 2.64 1.01
N LEU A 236 -15.26 2.08 0.37
CA LEU A 236 -14.88 2.49 -0.99
C LEU A 236 -16.09 2.29 -1.92
N ARG A 237 -16.29 3.25 -2.81
CA ARG A 237 -17.35 3.21 -3.82
C ARG A 237 -17.01 2.14 -4.85
N ASP A 238 -18.05 1.53 -5.43
CA ASP A 238 -17.90 0.53 -6.50
C ASP A 238 -17.28 1.11 -7.78
N THR A 239 -17.21 2.45 -7.89
CA THR A 239 -16.48 3.16 -8.96
C THR A 239 -14.97 3.04 -8.84
N VAL A 240 -14.45 2.66 -7.67
CA VAL A 240 -13.03 2.37 -7.47
C VAL A 240 -12.81 0.90 -7.77
N ASP A 241 -12.42 0.61 -9.00
CA ASP A 241 -12.00 -0.75 -9.32
C ASP A 241 -10.64 -1.10 -8.67
N LYS A 242 -10.28 -2.38 -8.77
CA LYS A 242 -9.06 -2.91 -8.19
C LYS A 242 -7.79 -2.32 -8.82
N ASP A 243 -7.84 -1.94 -10.09
CA ASP A 243 -6.69 -1.38 -10.81
C ASP A 243 -6.44 0.06 -10.41
N ALA A 244 -7.51 0.84 -10.18
CA ALA A 244 -7.46 2.19 -9.65
C ALA A 244 -6.89 2.21 -8.23
N LEU A 245 -7.37 1.31 -7.36
CA LEU A 245 -6.83 1.17 -6.00
C LEU A 245 -5.37 0.72 -6.01
N PHE A 246 -5.00 -0.20 -6.90
CA PHE A 246 -3.60 -0.63 -7.09
C PHE A 246 -2.69 0.54 -7.51
N LYS A 247 -3.08 1.30 -8.54
CA LYS A 247 -2.29 2.45 -9.02
C LYS A 247 -2.12 3.50 -7.94
N TRP A 248 -3.20 3.84 -7.25
CA TRP A 248 -3.15 4.78 -6.13
C TRP A 248 -2.23 4.29 -5.01
N MET A 249 -2.27 3.00 -4.67
CA MET A 249 -1.38 2.42 -3.66
C MET A 249 0.10 2.52 -4.06
N LEU A 250 0.42 2.37 -5.35
CA LEU A 250 1.78 2.58 -5.85
C LEU A 250 2.19 4.06 -5.81
N GLU A 251 1.27 4.99 -6.09
CA GLU A 251 1.56 6.41 -5.95
C GLU A 251 1.86 6.80 -4.50
N VAL A 252 1.11 6.25 -3.53
CA VAL A 252 1.37 6.41 -2.10
C VAL A 252 2.75 5.84 -1.74
N THR A 253 3.00 4.58 -2.08
CA THR A 253 4.25 3.88 -1.72
C THR A 253 5.50 4.60 -2.23
N ASN A 254 5.42 5.19 -3.43
CA ASN A 254 6.57 5.80 -4.09
C ASN A 254 6.71 7.31 -3.81
N HIS A 255 5.94 7.88 -2.87
CA HIS A 255 5.89 9.32 -2.60
C HIS A 255 5.54 10.17 -3.85
N ARG A 256 4.62 9.66 -4.69
CA ARG A 256 4.22 10.27 -5.97
C ARG A 256 2.82 10.88 -5.95
N ILE A 257 2.17 10.95 -4.78
CA ILE A 257 0.81 11.49 -4.66
C ILE A 257 0.78 13.03 -4.68
N LEU A 258 1.90 13.70 -4.35
CA LEU A 258 2.00 15.16 -4.43
C LEU A 258 2.24 15.64 -5.87
N LYS A 259 1.73 16.83 -6.20
CA LYS A 259 1.89 17.43 -7.53
C LYS A 259 3.37 17.68 -7.85
N LYS A 260 3.82 17.25 -9.02
CA LYS A 260 5.19 17.51 -9.52
C LYS A 260 5.43 19.01 -9.76
N GLY A 261 6.71 19.41 -9.73
CA GLY A 261 7.14 20.78 -10.05
C GLY A 261 7.21 21.72 -8.85
N TYR A 262 7.21 21.20 -7.62
CA TYR A 262 7.36 21.99 -6.40
C TYR A 262 8.30 21.29 -5.42
N ILE A 263 8.94 22.10 -4.57
CA ILE A 263 9.61 21.62 -3.36
C ILE A 263 8.60 21.67 -2.21
N TYR A 264 8.48 20.57 -1.46
CA TYR A 264 7.54 20.48 -0.34
C TYR A 264 8.30 20.38 0.99
N ASP A 265 7.85 21.16 1.98
CA ASP A 265 8.12 20.91 3.38
C ASP A 265 7.08 19.93 3.96
N GLN A 266 7.38 19.28 5.09
CA GLN A 266 6.41 18.44 5.82
C GLN A 266 5.72 17.39 4.92
N ILE A 267 6.51 16.75 4.05
CA ILE A 267 6.03 15.85 2.98
C ILE A 267 5.03 14.82 3.53
N ALA A 268 5.37 14.15 4.63
CA ALA A 268 4.52 13.11 5.21
C ALA A 268 3.13 13.61 5.64
N ASP A 269 3.01 14.86 6.09
CA ASP A 269 1.71 15.43 6.47
C ASP A 269 0.91 15.88 5.24
N ARG A 270 1.58 16.41 4.21
CA ARG A 270 0.96 16.74 2.93
C ARG A 270 0.41 15.50 2.23
N GLU A 271 1.18 14.43 2.19
CA GLU A 271 0.76 13.15 1.62
C GLU A 271 -0.43 12.58 2.36
N VAL A 272 -0.44 12.63 3.70
CA VAL A 272 -1.61 12.20 4.47
C VAL A 272 -2.86 13.01 4.10
N LEU A 273 -2.76 14.33 3.87
CA LEU A 273 -3.92 15.12 3.44
C LEU A 273 -4.41 14.74 2.03
N GLU A 274 -3.52 14.47 1.08
CA GLU A 274 -3.91 14.00 -0.27
C GLU A 274 -4.55 12.60 -0.22
N ILE A 275 -3.99 11.69 0.59
CA ILE A 275 -4.57 10.36 0.84
C ILE A 275 -5.96 10.51 1.48
N SER A 276 -6.12 11.44 2.44
CA SER A 276 -7.40 11.72 3.10
C SER A 276 -8.46 12.18 2.10
N ASP A 277 -8.10 13.11 1.22
CA ASP A 277 -9.03 13.63 0.21
C ASP A 277 -9.39 12.58 -0.84
N TRP A 278 -8.42 11.74 -1.22
CA TRP A 278 -8.68 10.59 -2.08
C TRP A 278 -9.68 9.63 -1.42
N ILE A 279 -9.46 9.23 -0.16
CA ILE A 279 -10.38 8.33 0.57
C ILE A 279 -11.77 8.97 0.67
N ARG A 280 -11.87 10.25 1.04
CA ARG A 280 -13.16 10.96 1.13
C ARG A 280 -13.93 10.96 -0.20
N LYS A 281 -13.26 11.29 -1.31
CA LYS A 281 -13.87 11.33 -2.64
C LYS A 281 -14.33 9.94 -3.10
N ASN A 282 -13.54 8.93 -2.78
CA ASN A 282 -13.70 7.57 -3.26
C ASN A 282 -14.46 6.66 -2.28
N SER A 283 -14.96 7.20 -1.17
CA SER A 283 -15.75 6.46 -0.21
C SER A 283 -17.16 7.02 -0.04
N ARG A 284 -18.02 6.22 0.57
CA ARG A 284 -19.38 6.58 0.97
C ARG A 284 -19.63 6.06 2.37
N SER A 285 -20.36 6.85 3.15
CA SER A 285 -20.96 6.33 4.38
C SER A 285 -22.09 5.39 4.06
N ILE A 286 -22.21 4.34 4.86
CA ILE A 286 -23.23 3.32 4.68
C ILE A 286 -23.95 3.18 5.99
N SER A 287 -25.26 3.38 5.93
CA SER A 287 -26.13 2.94 7.01
C SER A 287 -26.13 1.41 6.95
N ARG A 288 -25.68 0.76 8.02
CA ARG A 288 -25.72 -0.72 8.13
C ARG A 288 -27.16 -1.26 8.16
N ALA A 289 -28.18 -0.39 8.10
CA ALA A 289 -29.57 -0.74 7.93
C ALA A 289 -29.81 -1.49 6.60
N GLU A 290 -29.93 -2.80 6.68
CA GLU A 290 -30.46 -3.72 5.66
C GLU A 290 -29.62 -3.85 4.37
N ARG A 291 -28.58 -4.71 4.42
CA ARG A 291 -27.84 -5.17 3.22
C ARG A 291 -28.52 -6.37 2.54
N PRO A 292 -28.42 -6.51 1.21
CA PRO A 292 -28.68 -7.78 0.53
C PRO A 292 -27.81 -8.88 1.16
N ILE A 293 -28.39 -10.06 1.39
CA ILE A 293 -27.69 -11.19 2.00
C ILE A 293 -28.13 -12.48 1.31
N THR A 294 -27.20 -13.39 1.08
CA THR A 294 -27.54 -14.71 0.51
C THR A 294 -28.41 -15.51 1.49
N TRP A 295 -29.29 -16.36 0.98
CA TRP A 295 -30.09 -17.22 1.84
C TRP A 295 -29.22 -18.10 2.76
N ARG A 296 -28.08 -18.60 2.26
CA ARG A 296 -27.12 -19.36 3.07
C ARG A 296 -26.63 -18.58 4.30
N GLN A 297 -26.20 -17.34 4.11
CA GLN A 297 -25.73 -16.48 5.20
C GLN A 297 -26.86 -16.10 6.15
N LEU A 298 -28.03 -15.71 5.62
CA LEU A 298 -29.18 -15.38 6.44
C LEU A 298 -29.64 -16.56 7.29
N ARG A 299 -29.68 -17.76 6.71
CA ARG A 299 -29.99 -19.00 7.43
C ARG A 299 -29.03 -19.21 8.59
N SER A 300 -27.72 -19.04 8.34
CA SER A 300 -26.69 -19.18 9.36
C SER A 300 -26.92 -18.23 10.54
N ILE A 301 -27.13 -16.94 10.27
CA ILE A 301 -27.38 -15.91 11.29
C ILE A 301 -28.63 -16.26 12.11
N LEU A 302 -29.73 -16.56 11.43
CA LEU A 302 -31.01 -16.84 12.10
C LEU A 302 -30.91 -18.04 13.03
N THR A 303 -30.24 -19.12 12.62
CA THR A 303 -30.14 -20.35 13.44
C THR A 303 -29.09 -20.27 14.54
N HIS A 304 -27.91 -19.70 14.25
CA HIS A 304 -26.79 -19.72 15.19
C HIS A 304 -26.83 -18.56 16.17
N ASP A 305 -27.19 -17.36 15.71
CA ASP A 305 -27.07 -16.15 16.53
C ASP A 305 -28.39 -15.79 17.23
N PHE A 306 -29.53 -16.25 16.68
CA PHE A 306 -30.86 -15.90 17.17
C PHE A 306 -31.78 -17.08 17.45
N GLU A 307 -31.24 -18.31 17.44
CA GLU A 307 -31.94 -19.54 17.79
C GLU A 307 -33.28 -19.74 17.04
N CYS A 308 -33.39 -19.23 15.81
CA CYS A 308 -34.59 -19.37 15.01
C CYS A 308 -34.71 -20.79 14.43
N GLU A 309 -35.92 -21.33 14.47
CA GLU A 309 -36.30 -22.58 13.82
C GLU A 309 -36.75 -22.31 12.38
N ILE A 310 -36.30 -23.13 11.42
CA ILE A 310 -36.63 -22.96 10.00
C ILE A 310 -37.32 -24.21 9.47
N GLU A 311 -38.59 -24.08 9.09
CA GLU A 311 -39.43 -25.14 8.54
C GLU A 311 -39.62 -24.95 7.02
N PRO A 312 -39.20 -25.91 6.16
CA PRO A 312 -39.51 -25.86 4.73
C PRO A 312 -41.01 -26.07 4.47
N ARG A 313 -41.56 -25.36 3.49
CA ARG A 313 -42.95 -25.51 2.99
C ARG A 313 -42.95 -25.81 1.49
N THR A 314 -44.10 -26.20 0.96
CA THR A 314 -44.33 -26.40 -0.49
C THR A 314 -43.97 -25.18 -1.34
N SER A 315 -44.10 -23.96 -0.79
CA SER A 315 -43.71 -22.70 -1.45
C SER A 315 -42.92 -21.77 -0.50
N GLY A 316 -41.69 -22.17 -0.17
CA GLY A 316 -40.75 -21.33 0.58
C GLY A 316 -40.38 -21.90 1.95
N VAL A 317 -40.11 -21.00 2.90
CA VAL A 317 -39.70 -21.35 4.27
C VAL A 317 -40.48 -20.52 5.28
N VAL A 318 -40.70 -21.11 6.45
CA VAL A 318 -41.21 -20.43 7.64
C VAL A 318 -40.11 -20.37 8.66
N VAL A 319 -39.78 -19.17 9.13
CA VAL A 319 -38.83 -18.92 10.21
C VAL A 319 -39.61 -18.62 11.48
N ARG A 320 -39.28 -19.29 12.58
CA ARG A 320 -39.92 -19.13 13.89
C ARG A 320 -38.89 -18.75 14.93
N ARG A 321 -39.12 -17.70 15.69
CA ARG A 321 -38.25 -17.27 16.80
C ARG A 321 -38.99 -17.40 18.14
N PRO A 322 -38.46 -18.13 19.12
CA PRO A 322 -38.99 -18.11 20.48
C PRO A 322 -38.64 -16.78 21.17
N ILE A 323 -39.62 -16.16 21.83
CA ILE A 323 -39.46 -14.95 22.63
C ILE A 323 -40.03 -15.20 24.03
N GLU A 324 -39.21 -15.00 25.05
CA GLU A 324 -39.65 -15.05 26.45
C GLU A 324 -40.37 -13.74 26.81
N GLU A 325 -41.67 -13.80 27.11
CA GLU A 325 -42.41 -12.68 27.69
C GLU A 325 -42.63 -12.91 29.19
N ARG A 326 -42.42 -11.86 30.00
CA ARG A 326 -42.81 -11.87 31.42
C ARG A 326 -44.31 -11.59 31.55
N GLY A 327 -45.06 -12.57 32.05
CA GLY A 327 -46.48 -12.39 32.36
C GLY A 327 -46.71 -11.50 33.59
N PHE A 328 -47.95 -11.00 33.74
CA PHE A 328 -48.39 -10.09 34.81
C PHE A 328 -48.20 -10.64 36.25
N LEU A 329 -47.95 -11.94 36.40
CA LEU A 329 -47.68 -12.63 37.67
C LEU A 329 -46.26 -13.22 37.74
N GLY A 330 -45.32 -12.75 36.93
CA GLY A 330 -43.93 -13.22 36.92
C GLY A 330 -43.70 -14.61 36.30
N ARG A 331 -44.75 -15.29 35.83
CA ARG A 331 -44.62 -16.53 35.04
C ARG A 331 -44.05 -16.22 33.66
N LYS A 332 -42.92 -16.85 33.32
CA LYS A 332 -42.34 -16.81 31.97
C LYS A 332 -43.28 -17.53 31.00
N LYS A 333 -43.62 -16.89 29.89
CA LYS A 333 -44.39 -17.49 28.79
C LYS A 333 -43.61 -17.31 27.50
N VAL A 334 -43.30 -18.42 26.82
CA VAL A 334 -42.66 -18.37 25.50
C VAL A 334 -43.74 -18.14 24.45
N ARG A 335 -43.56 -17.12 23.61
CA ARG A 335 -44.34 -16.91 22.38
C ARG A 335 -43.45 -17.07 21.17
N TYR A 336 -44.02 -17.51 20.05
CA TYR A 336 -43.29 -17.61 18.80
C TYR A 336 -43.66 -16.44 17.88
N ARG A 337 -42.64 -15.79 17.32
CA ARG A 337 -42.79 -14.92 16.15
C ARG A 337 -42.48 -15.71 14.90
N THR A 338 -43.20 -15.43 13.83
CA THR A 338 -43.17 -16.25 12.62
C THR A 338 -43.12 -15.36 11.39
N PHE A 339 -42.24 -15.68 10.45
CA PHE A 339 -42.15 -15.00 9.16
C PHE A 339 -42.01 -16.01 8.03
N GLN A 340 -42.75 -15.80 6.93
CA GLN A 340 -42.74 -16.70 5.77
C GLN A 340 -42.28 -15.95 4.52
N PHE A 341 -41.37 -16.56 3.76
CA PHE A 341 -40.95 -16.04 2.46
C PHE A 341 -40.39 -17.15 1.55
N VAL A 342 -40.18 -16.85 0.27
CA VAL A 342 -39.61 -17.77 -0.71
C VAL A 342 -38.16 -17.41 -1.00
N PRO A 343 -37.16 -18.19 -0.56
CA PRO A 343 -35.77 -17.97 -0.93
C PRO A 343 -35.54 -18.41 -2.38
N GLY A 344 -34.79 -17.62 -3.15
CA GLY A 344 -34.48 -17.91 -4.57
C GLY A 344 -33.41 -18.99 -4.78
N GLY A 345 -33.03 -19.73 -3.73
CA GLY A 345 -31.89 -20.66 -3.69
C GLY A 345 -30.78 -20.19 -2.74
N ASP A 346 -29.91 -21.11 -2.28
CA ASP A 346 -28.90 -20.85 -1.24
C ASP A 346 -27.92 -19.72 -1.61
N GLY A 347 -27.54 -19.62 -2.89
CA GLY A 347 -26.65 -18.58 -3.40
C GLY A 347 -27.36 -17.31 -3.87
N ARG A 348 -28.69 -17.25 -3.84
CA ARG A 348 -29.43 -16.05 -4.26
C ARG A 348 -29.60 -15.06 -3.12
N GLU A 349 -29.42 -13.79 -3.45
CA GLU A 349 -29.61 -12.70 -2.52
C GLU A 349 -31.09 -12.46 -2.24
N ILE A 350 -31.37 -12.21 -0.96
CA ILE A 350 -32.67 -11.79 -0.47
C ILE A 350 -32.64 -10.26 -0.46
N GLY A 351 -33.60 -9.65 -1.18
CA GLY A 351 -33.67 -8.21 -1.29
C GLY A 351 -33.85 -7.53 0.08
N PRO A 352 -33.30 -6.32 0.27
CA PRO A 352 -33.26 -5.64 1.56
C PRO A 352 -34.66 -5.39 2.15
N GLY A 353 -35.68 -5.16 1.31
CA GLY A 353 -37.06 -5.00 1.77
C GLY A 353 -37.67 -6.27 2.39
N THR A 354 -37.25 -7.47 1.96
CA THR A 354 -37.66 -8.73 2.59
C THR A 354 -36.93 -8.94 3.90
N VAL A 355 -35.63 -8.63 3.93
CA VAL A 355 -34.82 -8.72 5.16
C VAL A 355 -35.34 -7.76 6.23
N LYS A 356 -35.71 -6.53 5.85
CA LYS A 356 -36.39 -5.55 6.71
C LYS A 356 -37.63 -6.14 7.39
N LYS A 357 -38.55 -6.65 6.58
CA LYS A 357 -39.83 -7.20 7.07
C LYS A 357 -39.59 -8.41 7.97
N LEU A 358 -38.68 -9.30 7.57
CA LEU A 358 -38.28 -10.46 8.36
C LEU A 358 -37.76 -10.03 9.73
N ARG A 359 -36.85 -9.05 9.76
CA ARG A 359 -36.26 -8.55 11.00
C ARG A 359 -37.32 -7.94 11.90
N HIS A 360 -38.19 -7.10 11.36
CA HIS A 360 -39.26 -6.49 12.15
C HIS A 360 -40.21 -7.54 12.76
N GLU A 361 -40.71 -8.47 11.95
CA GLU A 361 -41.67 -9.49 12.39
C GLU A 361 -41.08 -10.49 13.39
N LEU A 362 -39.78 -10.79 13.29
CA LEU A 362 -39.06 -11.65 14.22
C LEU A 362 -38.48 -10.89 15.43
N HIS A 363 -38.76 -9.59 15.58
CA HIS A 363 -38.22 -8.75 16.66
C HIS A 363 -36.67 -8.69 16.67
N LEU A 364 -36.08 -8.65 15.48
CA LEU A 364 -34.64 -8.55 15.22
C LEU A 364 -34.30 -7.14 14.68
N ASP A 365 -34.93 -6.13 15.28
CA ASP A 365 -34.75 -4.72 14.95
C ASP A 365 -34.45 -3.87 16.20
N GLU A 366 -34.17 -2.59 15.98
CA GLU A 366 -33.72 -1.66 17.01
C GLU A 366 -34.76 -1.45 18.12
N ALA A 367 -36.05 -1.54 17.81
CA ALA A 367 -37.13 -1.47 18.79
C ALA A 367 -37.11 -2.64 19.80
N HIS A 368 -36.39 -3.71 19.47
CA HIS A 368 -36.23 -4.91 20.28
C HIS A 368 -34.76 -5.18 20.63
N GLU A 369 -33.93 -4.13 20.68
CA GLU A 369 -32.52 -4.18 21.09
C GLU A 369 -31.62 -5.02 20.15
N VAL A 370 -32.07 -5.29 18.92
CA VAL A 370 -31.28 -6.01 17.90
C VAL A 370 -31.03 -5.08 16.72
N ASP A 371 -29.97 -4.29 16.83
CA ASP A 371 -29.58 -3.38 15.75
C ASP A 371 -28.98 -4.14 14.54
N SER A 372 -28.59 -3.39 13.51
CA SER A 372 -28.01 -4.02 12.31
C SER A 372 -26.62 -4.64 12.53
N VAL A 373 -25.90 -4.19 13.55
CA VAL A 373 -24.58 -4.69 13.92
C VAL A 373 -24.71 -6.05 14.61
N ILE A 374 -25.60 -6.15 15.59
CA ILE A 374 -25.94 -7.39 16.29
C ILE A 374 -26.46 -8.45 15.31
N PHE A 375 -27.27 -8.04 14.31
CA PHE A 375 -27.85 -8.98 13.35
C PHE A 375 -26.90 -9.45 12.25
N TYR A 376 -26.03 -8.58 11.73
CA TYR A 376 -25.17 -8.93 10.59
C TYR A 376 -23.76 -9.39 10.99
N GLY A 377 -23.42 -9.31 12.28
CA GLY A 377 -22.04 -9.38 12.77
C GLY A 377 -21.37 -8.01 12.74
N GLU A 378 -20.39 -7.80 13.65
CA GLU A 378 -19.82 -6.47 13.92
C GLU A 378 -18.97 -5.91 12.77
N GLU A 379 -18.23 -6.73 12.04
CA GLU A 379 -17.29 -6.31 10.98
C GLU A 379 -17.10 -7.43 9.96
N ARG A 380 -16.77 -7.08 8.70
CA ARG A 380 -16.20 -8.09 7.79
C ARG A 380 -14.82 -8.50 8.29
N SER A 381 -14.51 -9.80 8.26
CA SER A 381 -13.20 -10.26 8.67
C SER A 381 -12.12 -9.84 7.67
N ALA A 382 -10.86 -9.86 8.10
CA ALA A 382 -9.73 -9.65 7.20
C ALA A 382 -9.78 -10.64 6.01
N ASP A 383 -10.18 -11.88 6.25
CA ASP A 383 -10.29 -12.94 5.22
C ASP A 383 -11.28 -12.56 4.12
N ASP A 384 -12.42 -11.96 4.47
CA ASP A 384 -13.41 -11.50 3.49
C ASP A 384 -12.79 -10.47 2.51
N PHE A 385 -12.01 -9.53 3.05
CA PHE A 385 -11.31 -8.54 2.23
C PHE A 385 -10.18 -9.16 1.42
N ILE A 386 -9.41 -10.09 1.99
CA ILE A 386 -8.34 -10.80 1.28
C ILE A 386 -8.93 -11.55 0.08
N LEU A 387 -10.01 -12.29 0.27
CA LEU A 387 -10.72 -13.01 -0.80
C LEU A 387 -11.25 -12.05 -1.86
N GLN A 388 -11.93 -10.97 -1.45
CA GLN A 388 -12.51 -9.99 -2.37
C GLN A 388 -11.43 -9.28 -3.21
N TYR A 389 -10.29 -8.94 -2.61
CA TYR A 389 -9.21 -8.15 -3.23
C TYR A 389 -8.00 -8.97 -3.66
N ARG A 390 -8.08 -10.31 -3.66
CA ARG A 390 -6.96 -11.22 -3.96
C ARG A 390 -6.19 -10.89 -5.23
N SER A 391 -6.88 -10.50 -6.31
CA SER A 391 -6.23 -10.12 -7.57
C SER A 391 -5.36 -8.86 -7.46
N LEU A 392 -5.82 -7.87 -6.69
CA LEU A 392 -5.05 -6.66 -6.37
C LEU A 392 -3.88 -6.98 -5.47
N LEU A 393 -4.10 -7.78 -4.42
CA LEU A 393 -3.06 -8.15 -3.45
C LEU A 393 -1.92 -8.92 -4.12
N ARG A 394 -2.23 -9.83 -5.05
CA ARG A 394 -1.22 -10.51 -5.89
C ARG A 394 -0.47 -9.56 -6.81
N ALA A 395 -1.12 -8.53 -7.35
CA ALA A 395 -0.44 -7.53 -8.16
C ALA A 395 0.56 -6.73 -7.31
N LEU A 396 0.20 -6.37 -6.07
CA LEU A 396 1.08 -5.69 -5.11
C LEU A 396 2.25 -6.54 -4.60
N ALA A 397 2.22 -7.86 -4.80
CA ALA A 397 3.32 -8.74 -4.43
C ALA A 397 4.48 -8.71 -5.44
N LYS A 398 4.22 -8.28 -6.68
CA LYS A 398 5.16 -8.31 -7.82
C LYS A 398 5.89 -6.99 -8.06
N VAL A 399 5.56 -5.99 -7.26
CA VAL A 399 6.11 -4.62 -7.25
C VAL A 399 6.54 -4.35 -5.83
#